data_AF-A0A968AVJ8-F1
#
_entry.id   AF-A0A968AVJ8-F1
#
_cell.length_a   1.000
_cell.length_b   1.000
_cell.length_c   1.000
_cell.angle_alpha   90.00
_cell.angle_beta   90.00
_cell.angle_gamma   90.00
#
_symmetry.space_group_name_H-M   'P 1'
#
loop_
_entity.id
_entity.type
_entity.pdbx_description
1 polymer ?
#
loop_
_entity_poly.entity_id
_entity_poly.type
_entity_poly.pdbx_seq_one_letter_code
_entity_poly.pdbx_strand_id
1 'polypeptide(L)'
;VGNDTGPAHVAAAGGTPMVVICGPTDPRRVKPLGQHVVTMQADLPCINCYLYSCDHHTCMRLITPPDVLARVRDLEKTDLPVLGANAAR
;
A
#
# COMPACT_ATOMS: atom_id res chain seq x y z
N VAL A 1 2.60 -3.71 5.47
CA VAL A 1 3.08 -3.29 4.13
C VAL A 1 2.78 -4.42 3.16
N GLY A 2 2.23 -4.15 1.98
CA GLY A 2 1.93 -5.16 0.97
C GLY A 2 1.81 -4.57 -0.44
N ASN A 3 1.60 -5.43 -1.44
CA ASN A 3 1.18 -5.04 -2.79
C ASN A 3 -0.35 -5.15 -2.92
N ASP A 4 -0.89 -4.74 -4.06
CA ASP A 4 -2.32 -4.79 -4.41
C ASP A 4 -2.82 -6.20 -4.76
N THR A 5 -2.63 -7.15 -3.84
CA THR A 5 -3.06 -8.55 -4.00
C THR A 5 -4.04 -8.98 -2.90
N GLY A 6 -4.69 -10.12 -3.09
CA GLY A 6 -5.72 -10.67 -2.19
C GLY A 6 -5.41 -10.58 -0.69
N PRO A 7 -4.19 -10.91 -0.20
CA PRO A 7 -3.84 -10.76 1.21
C PRO A 7 -4.02 -9.33 1.75
N ALA A 8 -3.76 -8.31 0.95
CA ALA A 8 -3.96 -6.93 1.35
C ALA A 8 -5.45 -6.60 1.55
N HIS A 9 -6.34 -7.18 0.74
CA HIS A 9 -7.79 -7.05 0.94
C HIS A 9 -8.26 -7.73 2.22
N VAL A 10 -7.76 -8.93 2.51
CA VAL A 10 -8.08 -9.65 3.76
C VAL A 10 -7.62 -8.85 4.98
N ALA A 11 -6.40 -8.34 4.97
CA ALA A 11 -5.88 -7.53 6.07
C ALA A 11 -6.68 -6.22 6.26
N ALA A 12 -7.15 -5.60 5.16
CA ALA A 12 -7.95 -4.38 5.20
C ALA A 12 -9.36 -4.63 5.74
N ALA A 13 -9.98 -5.77 5.39
CA ALA A 13 -11.25 -6.21 5.97
C ALA A 13 -11.16 -6.41 7.49
N GLY A 14 -9.98 -6.82 7.99
CA GLY A 14 -9.69 -6.89 9.41
C GLY A 14 -9.42 -5.53 10.08
N GLY A 15 -9.41 -4.42 9.34
CA GLY A 15 -9.11 -3.09 9.88
C GLY A 15 -7.62 -2.80 10.10
N THR A 16 -6.73 -3.66 9.59
CA THR A 16 -5.27 -3.48 9.74
C THR A 16 -4.80 -2.24 8.99
N PRO A 17 -4.18 -1.25 9.66
CA PRO A 17 -3.52 -0.13 8.97
C PRO A 17 -2.40 -0.62 8.06
N MET A 18 -2.32 -0.10 6.84
CA MET A 18 -1.33 -0.57 5.88
C MET A 18 -0.93 0.45 4.83
N VAL A 19 0.32 0.30 4.39
CA VAL A 19 0.83 0.85 3.14
C VAL A 19 0.75 -0.22 2.05
N VAL A 20 0.11 0.13 0.93
CA VAL A 20 -0.03 -0.71 -0.27
C VAL A 20 0.75 -0.09 -1.42
N ILE A 21 1.66 -0.86 -2.02
CA ILE A 21 2.46 -0.43 -3.17
C ILE A 21 1.72 -0.85 -4.44
N CYS A 22 1.39 0.12 -5.30
CA CYS A 22 0.72 -0.09 -6.57
C CYS A 22 1.67 0.27 -7.72
N GLY A 23 2.00 -0.70 -8.56
CA GLY A 23 2.87 -0.52 -9.72
C GLY A 23 2.07 -0.14 -10.97
N PRO A 24 1.84 -1.10 -11.89
CA PRO A 24 1.15 -0.84 -13.16
C PRO A 24 -0.38 -0.74 -13.03
N THR A 25 -0.94 -0.94 -11.84
CA THR A 25 -2.38 -0.99 -11.58
C THR A 25 -2.88 0.33 -11.00
N ASP A 26 -4.11 0.72 -11.34
CA ASP A 26 -4.73 1.94 -10.81
C ASP A 26 -5.24 1.72 -9.37
N PRO A 27 -4.64 2.39 -8.35
CA PRO A 27 -5.08 2.26 -6.97
C PRO A 27 -6.54 2.70 -6.77
N ARG A 28 -7.09 3.56 -7.64
CA ARG A 28 -8.51 3.95 -7.58
C ARG A 28 -9.45 2.79 -7.91
N ARG A 29 -8.94 1.76 -8.59
CA ARG A 29 -9.71 0.59 -9.04
C ARG A 29 -9.45 -0.64 -8.19
N VAL A 30 -8.21 -0.86 -7.77
CA VAL A 30 -7.79 -2.17 -7.22
C VAL A 30 -7.34 -2.13 -5.77
N LYS A 31 -7.13 -0.95 -5.16
CA LYS A 31 -6.63 -0.92 -3.78
C LYS A 31 -7.59 -1.60 -2.80
N PRO A 32 -7.09 -2.17 -1.70
CA PRO A 32 -7.92 -2.61 -0.60
C PRO A 32 -8.83 -1.48 -0.09
N LEU A 33 -10.08 -1.82 0.20
CA LEU A 33 -11.02 -0.89 0.81
C LEU A 33 -10.75 -0.81 2.33
N GLY A 34 -10.64 0.40 2.85
CA GLY A 34 -10.47 0.62 4.29
C GLY A 34 -10.04 2.06 4.59
N GLN A 35 -10.41 2.55 5.77
CA GLN A 35 -10.07 3.92 6.22
C GLN A 35 -8.58 4.10 6.51
N HIS A 36 -7.85 3.00 6.71
CA HIS A 36 -6.43 3.00 7.09
C HIS A 36 -5.54 2.38 6.01
N VAL A 37 -5.98 2.44 4.75
CA VAL A 37 -5.22 1.97 3.59
C VAL A 37 -4.61 3.16 2.86
N VAL A 38 -3.29 3.28 2.91
CA VAL A 38 -2.51 4.28 2.18
C VAL A 38 -1.86 3.62 0.99
N THR A 39 -2.06 4.16 -0.20
CA THR A 39 -1.44 3.64 -1.43
C THR A 39 -0.23 4.48 -1.81
N MET A 40 0.84 3.81 -2.25
CA MET A 40 2.00 4.44 -2.87
C MET A 40 2.07 4.03 -4.34
N GLN A 41 2.24 5.01 -5.21
CA GLN A 41 2.38 4.82 -6.64
C GLN A 41 3.37 5.87 -7.18
N ALA A 42 4.23 5.46 -8.10
CA ALA A 42 5.17 6.37 -8.75
C ALA A 42 4.43 7.34 -9.69
N ASP A 43 4.92 8.58 -9.76
CA ASP A 43 4.45 9.56 -10.74
C ASP A 43 5.21 9.37 -12.06
N LEU A 44 4.53 8.76 -13.05
CA LEU A 44 5.11 8.42 -14.35
C LEU A 44 4.06 8.55 -15.47
N PRO A 45 4.45 8.96 -16.69
CA PRO A 45 3.52 9.02 -17.82
C PRO A 45 2.89 7.68 -18.18
N CYS A 46 3.63 6.58 -18.03
CA CYS A 46 3.17 5.23 -18.33
C CYS A 46 2.44 4.55 -17.15
N ILE A 47 2.13 5.28 -16.08
CA ILE A 47 1.48 4.70 -14.91
C ILE A 47 0.08 4.16 -15.27
N ASN A 48 -0.39 3.13 -14.55
CA ASN A 48 -1.65 2.46 -14.83
C ASN A 48 -1.70 1.75 -16.20
N CYS A 49 -0.57 1.24 -16.69
CA CYS A 49 -0.50 0.54 -17.99
C CYS A 49 -1.06 -0.89 -17.97
N TYR A 50 -1.21 -1.52 -16.80
CA TYR A 50 -1.65 -2.91 -16.63
C TYR A 50 -0.84 -3.95 -17.42
N LEU A 51 0.38 -3.64 -17.84
CA LEU A 51 1.22 -4.57 -18.57
C LEU A 51 1.65 -5.73 -17.67
N TYR A 52 1.41 -6.96 -18.14
CA TYR A 52 1.87 -8.18 -17.47
C TYR A 52 3.40 -8.32 -17.55
N SER A 53 3.98 -7.95 -18.69
CA SER A 53 5.43 -7.93 -18.92
C SER A 53 5.87 -6.52 -19.29
N CYS A 54 6.89 -6.01 -18.62
CA CYS A 54 7.50 -4.71 -18.87
C CYS A 54 9.02 -4.88 -18.78
N ASP A 55 9.76 -4.31 -19.73
CA ASP A 55 11.22 -4.39 -19.75
C ASP A 55 11.87 -3.52 -18.68
N HIS A 56 11.21 -2.42 -18.31
CA HIS A 56 11.73 -1.49 -17.34
C HIS A 56 11.03 -1.62 -15.98
N HIS A 57 9.72 -1.68 -15.76
CA HIS A 57 9.15 -1.67 -14.38
C HIS A 57 9.62 -0.48 -13.50
N THR A 58 9.89 0.68 -14.10
CA THR A 58 10.32 1.89 -13.36
C THR A 58 9.29 2.31 -12.30
N CYS A 59 7.99 2.04 -12.53
CA CYS A 59 6.92 2.30 -11.56
C CYS A 59 7.15 1.63 -10.20
N MET A 60 7.77 0.45 -10.16
CA MET A 60 8.11 -0.24 -8.91
C MET A 60 9.45 0.21 -8.35
N ARG A 61 10.42 0.54 -9.21
CA ARG A 61 11.78 0.94 -8.78
C ARG A 61 11.87 2.32 -8.16
N LEU A 62 10.99 3.25 -8.55
CA LEU A 62 10.98 4.60 -7.97
C LEU A 62 10.45 4.63 -6.54
N ILE A 63 9.79 3.57 -6.07
CA ILE A 63 9.29 3.47 -4.71
C ILE A 63 10.36 2.76 -3.88
N THR A 64 11.08 3.51 -3.03
CA THR A 64 12.21 2.97 -2.27
C THR A 64 11.79 2.51 -0.87
N PRO A 65 12.55 1.59 -0.23
CA PRO A 65 12.28 1.20 1.16
C PRO A 65 12.24 2.38 2.15
N PRO A 66 13.13 3.39 2.05
CA PRO A 66 13.00 4.63 2.85
C PRO A 66 11.66 5.35 2.68
N ASP A 67 11.14 5.47 1.45
CA ASP A 67 9.84 6.12 1.19
C ASP A 67 8.70 5.34 1.87
N VAL A 68 8.74 4.01 1.77
CA VAL A 68 7.76 3.13 2.40
C VAL A 68 7.82 3.25 3.93
N LEU A 69 9.02 3.25 4.50
CA LEU A 69 9.20 3.40 5.94
C LEU A 69 8.71 4.74 6.46
N ALA A 70 8.92 5.83 5.70
CA ALA A 70 8.37 7.14 6.04
C ALA A 70 6.83 7.10 6.11
N ARG A 71 6.17 6.41 5.16
CA ARG A 71 4.70 6.26 5.17
C ARG A 71 4.16 5.35 6.25
N VAL A 72 4.89 4.29 6.62
CA VAL A 72 4.53 3.48 7.79
C VAL A 72 4.56 4.33 9.06
N ARG A 73 5.61 5.15 9.25
CA ARG A 73 5.71 6.05 10.41
C ARG A 73 4.60 7.10 10.47
N ASP A 74 4.11 7.57 9.33
CA ASP A 74 2.97 8.50 9.30
C ASP A 74 1.66 7.82 9.73
N LEU A 75 1.47 6.55 9.35
CA LEU A 75 0.33 5.75 9.81
C LEU A 75 0.37 5.49 11.32
N GLU A 76 1.55 5.22 11.89
CA GLU A 76 1.72 4.98 13.33
C GLU A 76 1.40 6.21 14.20
N LYS A 77 1.67 7.43 13.69
CA LYS A 77 1.38 8.69 14.40
C LYS A 77 -0.10 9.05 14.43
N THR A 78 -0.86 8.47 13.52
CA THR A 78 -2.32 8.55 13.59
C THR A 78 -2.70 7.49 14.61
N ASP A 79 -3.29 7.82 15.76
CA ASP A 79 -3.61 6.92 16.89
C ASP A 79 -4.54 5.74 16.49
N LEU A 80 -4.06 4.88 15.61
CA LEU A 80 -4.78 3.77 15.07
C LEU A 80 -4.58 2.61 16.03
N PRO A 81 -5.66 1.98 16.50
CA PRO A 81 -5.56 0.78 17.30
C PRO A 81 -4.96 -0.31 16.41
N VAL A 82 -3.63 -0.44 16.43
CA VAL A 82 -2.96 -1.63 15.94
C VAL A 82 -3.57 -2.80 16.69
N LEU A 83 -4.21 -3.70 15.94
CA LEU A 83 -4.73 -4.97 16.44
C LEU A 83 -3.59 -5.71 17.15
N GLY A 84 -3.50 -5.53 18.47
CA GLY A 84 -2.41 -6.04 19.29
C GLY A 84 -1.99 -5.12 20.45
N ALA A 85 -2.21 -3.80 20.41
CA ALA A 85 -1.73 -2.92 21.48
C ALA A 85 -2.66 -2.85 22.71
N ASN A 86 -3.92 -3.30 22.61
CA ASN A 86 -4.91 -3.24 23.71
C ASN A 86 -5.66 -4.56 23.97
N ALA A 87 -5.09 -5.71 23.62
CA ALA A 87 -5.66 -7.02 24.00
C ALA A 87 -5.21 -7.51 25.39
N ALA A 88 -4.48 -6.68 26.16
CA ALA A 88 -4.04 -6.98 27.51
C ALA A 88 -4.22 -5.75 28.41
N ARG A 89 -5.45 -5.53 28.91
CA ARG A 89 -5.76 -4.86 30.17
C ARG A 89 -7.20 -5.14 30.57
#